data_AF-A0A0G1GNV9-F1
#
_entry.id   AF-A0A0G1GNV9-F1
#
_cell.length_a   1.000
_cell.length_b   1.000
_cell.length_c   1.000
_cell.angle_alpha   90.00
_cell.angle_beta   90.00
_cell.angle_gamma   90.00
#
_symmetry.space_group_name_H-M   'P 1'
#
loop_
_entity.id
_entity.type
_entity.pdbx_description
1 polymer ?
#
loop_
_entity_poly.entity_id
_entity_poly.type
_entity_poly.pdbx_seq_one_letter_code
_entity_poly.pdbx_strand_id
1 'polypeptide(L)'
;MFKKILLIFLIILLVLAAEAFIIGLPQSWLCQGRRAVNGFFSFNPLPDFGCVPASPILENSAWERVVVEIKNCQVTGALQTRRREVIVTLKDGRRLMAIEPDIDDVMDIIGSVHRQCGDFSVGSE
;
A
#
# COMPACT_ATOMS: atom_id res chain seq x y z
N MET A 1 -14.78 34.34 52.11
CA MET A 1 -14.30 34.76 50.78
C MET A 1 -13.14 33.91 50.27
N PHE A 2 -12.09 33.68 51.06
CA PHE A 2 -10.87 32.97 50.65
C PHE A 2 -11.09 31.59 50.00
N LYS A 3 -11.98 30.73 50.56
CA LYS A 3 -12.29 29.40 49.98
C LYS A 3 -12.85 29.44 48.56
N LYS A 4 -13.66 30.45 48.21
CA LYS A 4 -14.24 30.59 46.87
C LYS A 4 -13.19 31.02 45.85
N ILE A 5 -12.29 31.91 46.25
CA ILE A 5 -11.15 32.35 45.45
C ILE A 5 -10.19 31.18 45.20
N LEU A 6 -9.88 30.39 46.23
CA LEU A 6 -9.05 29.18 46.10
C LEU A 6 -9.64 28.16 45.13
N LEU A 7 -10.96 27.93 45.18
CA LEU A 7 -11.65 26.99 44.28
C LEU A 7 -11.54 27.43 42.82
N ILE A 8 -11.71 28.72 42.54
CA ILE A 8 -11.60 29.28 41.19
C ILE A 8 -10.18 29.10 40.64
N PHE A 9 -9.16 29.39 41.45
CA PHE A 9 -7.77 29.16 41.06
C PHE A 9 -7.50 27.68 40.74
N LEU A 10 -8.05 26.76 41.53
CA LEU A 10 -7.86 25.32 41.34
C LEU A 10 -8.53 24.81 40.05
N ILE A 11 -9.71 25.34 39.70
CA ILE A 11 -10.40 25.05 38.43
C ILE A 11 -9.60 25.60 37.25
N ILE A 12 -9.11 26.83 37.33
CA ILE A 12 -8.28 27.43 36.27
C ILE A 12 -7.02 26.59 36.06
N LEU A 13 -6.39 26.14 37.15
CA LEU A 13 -5.18 25.32 37.09
C LEU A 13 -5.44 23.94 36.45
N LEU A 14 -6.62 23.34 36.71
CA LEU A 14 -7.06 22.10 36.07
C LEU A 14 -7.31 22.28 34.57
N VAL A 15 -7.94 23.38 34.16
CA VAL A 15 -8.20 23.67 32.73
C VAL A 15 -6.88 23.88 31.98
N LEU A 16 -5.97 24.66 32.54
CA LEU A 16 -4.64 24.89 31.96
C LEU A 16 -3.81 23.60 31.87
N ALA A 17 -3.91 22.71 32.88
CA ALA A 17 -3.23 21.42 32.86
C ALA A 17 -3.81 20.45 31.81
N ALA A 18 -5.12 20.47 31.58
CA ALA A 18 -5.77 19.65 30.56
C ALA A 18 -5.38 20.08 29.14
N GLU A 19 -5.30 21.39 28.87
CA GLU A 19 -4.85 21.91 27.58
C GLU A 19 -3.38 21.56 27.30
N ALA A 20 -2.51 21.69 28.30
CA ALA A 20 -1.10 21.29 28.20
C ALA A 20 -0.95 19.79 27.92
N PHE A 21 -1.82 18.94 28.48
CA PHE A 21 -1.81 17.50 28.25
C PHE A 21 -2.20 17.13 26.82
N ILE A 22 -3.21 17.80 26.25
CA ILE A 22 -3.66 17.56 24.86
C ILE A 22 -2.59 17.98 23.85
N ILE A 23 -1.92 19.11 24.08
CA ILE A 23 -0.86 19.62 23.19
C ILE A 23 0.44 18.80 23.33
N GLY A 24 0.67 18.21 24.50
CA GLY A 24 1.83 17.36 24.79
C GLY A 24 1.70 15.90 24.31
N LEU A 25 0.53 15.48 23.82
CA LEU A 25 0.38 14.14 23.24
C LEU A 25 1.08 14.09 21.88
N PRO A 26 1.99 13.12 21.66
CA PRO A 26 2.62 12.95 20.36
C PRO A 26 1.54 12.69 19.31
N GLN A 27 1.41 13.62 18.37
CA GLN A 27 0.58 13.48 17.17
C GLN A 27 1.11 12.27 16.41
N SER A 28 0.27 11.24 16.32
CA SER A 28 0.63 9.92 15.82
C SER A 28 0.02 9.71 14.45
N TRP A 29 0.81 9.18 13.51
CA TRP A 29 0.41 9.02 12.12
C TRP A 29 0.31 7.54 11.74
N LEU A 30 -0.75 7.18 11.03
CA LEU A 30 -0.98 5.88 10.40
C LEU A 30 -1.15 6.06 8.89
N CYS A 31 -0.74 5.08 8.10
CA CYS A 31 -1.02 5.06 6.67
C CYS A 31 -2.33 4.31 6.38
N GLN A 32 -3.32 5.02 5.84
CA GLN A 32 -4.57 4.45 5.34
C GLN A 32 -4.64 4.67 3.82
N GLY A 33 -4.19 3.66 3.07
CA GLY A 33 -3.95 3.77 1.63
C GLY A 33 -2.74 4.68 1.33
N ARG A 34 -2.92 5.67 0.45
CA ARG A 34 -1.90 6.69 0.10
C ARG A 34 -1.95 7.95 1.00
N ARG A 35 -2.66 7.90 2.13
CA ARG A 35 -2.84 9.06 3.02
C ARG A 35 -2.34 8.76 4.43
N ALA A 36 -1.64 9.72 5.02
CA ALA A 36 -1.37 9.75 6.44
C ALA A 36 -2.64 10.23 7.18
N VAL A 37 -3.07 9.47 8.17
CA VAL A 37 -4.22 9.79 9.04
C VAL A 37 -3.78 9.76 10.49
N ASN A 38 -4.42 10.58 11.34
CA ASN A 38 -4.10 10.59 12.77
C ASN A 38 -4.53 9.26 13.42
N GLY A 39 -3.57 8.52 13.95
CA GLY A 39 -3.80 7.22 14.56
C GLY A 39 -3.57 7.24 16.05
N PHE A 40 -4.65 7.22 16.84
CA PHE A 40 -4.67 7.43 18.31
C PHE A 40 -3.74 6.55 19.17
N PHE A 41 -2.99 5.58 18.60
CA PHE A 41 -2.17 4.60 19.34
C PHE A 41 -0.88 4.16 18.61
N SER A 42 -0.37 4.93 17.65
CA SER A 42 0.80 4.52 16.86
C SER A 42 1.98 5.47 17.02
N PHE A 43 3.05 5.04 17.68
CA PHE A 43 4.28 5.82 17.91
C PHE A 43 5.18 5.97 16.67
N ASN A 44 4.60 5.99 15.47
CA ASN A 44 5.38 6.12 14.25
C ASN A 44 5.54 7.61 13.90
N PRO A 45 6.78 8.08 13.65
CA PRO A 45 7.02 9.43 13.14
C PRO A 45 6.33 9.62 11.78
N LEU A 46 6.01 10.87 11.45
CA LEU A 46 5.45 11.24 10.16
C LEU A 46 6.45 10.82 9.07
N PRO A 47 6.07 9.98 8.10
CA PRO A 47 7.03 9.48 7.12
C PRO A 47 7.56 10.63 6.24
N ASP A 48 8.88 10.82 6.21
CA ASP A 48 9.57 11.88 5.45
C ASP A 48 9.20 11.91 3.96
N PHE A 49 8.80 10.77 3.40
CA PHE A 49 8.40 10.60 1.99
C PHE A 49 6.89 10.39 1.79
N GLY A 50 6.08 10.72 2.79
CA GLY A 50 4.65 10.42 2.79
C GLY A 50 4.36 8.92 2.89
N CYS A 51 3.07 8.55 2.84
CA CYS A 51 2.67 7.15 2.79
C CYS A 51 2.94 6.59 1.41
N VAL A 52 4.16 6.12 1.19
CA VAL A 52 4.50 5.30 0.03
C VAL A 52 3.73 3.99 0.19
N PRO A 53 2.92 3.54 -0.79
CA PRO A 53 2.40 2.19 -0.76
C PRO A 53 3.59 1.25 -0.58
N ALA A 54 3.48 0.24 0.28
CA ALA A 54 4.53 -0.77 0.42
C ALA A 54 5.01 -1.12 -0.99
N SER A 55 6.32 -0.96 -1.24
CA SER A 55 6.92 -1.18 -2.55
C SER A 55 6.32 -2.45 -3.14
N PRO A 56 5.80 -2.44 -4.39
CA PRO A 56 5.03 -3.57 -4.91
C PRO A 56 5.83 -4.83 -4.69
N ILE A 57 5.32 -5.71 -3.83
CA ILE A 57 6.02 -6.92 -3.41
C ILE A 57 6.23 -7.72 -4.68
N LEU A 58 7.50 -7.83 -5.11
CA LEU A 58 7.90 -8.67 -6.22
C LEU A 58 8.09 -10.07 -5.65
N GLU A 59 7.11 -10.93 -5.91
CA GLU A 59 7.12 -12.30 -5.43
C GLU A 59 7.64 -13.22 -6.53
N ASN A 60 8.73 -13.93 -6.27
CA ASN A 60 9.15 -15.03 -7.14
C ASN A 60 8.10 -16.13 -7.08
N SER A 61 7.60 -16.54 -8.24
CA SER A 61 6.48 -17.46 -8.38
C SER A 61 6.76 -18.51 -9.46
N ALA A 62 6.06 -19.64 -9.37
CA ALA A 62 6.04 -20.62 -10.44
C ALA A 62 5.27 -20.07 -11.65
N TRP A 63 5.69 -20.47 -12.86
CA TRP A 63 5.05 -20.06 -14.11
C TRP A 63 3.55 -20.33 -14.10
N GLU A 64 3.14 -21.50 -13.60
CA GLU A 64 1.74 -21.93 -13.53
C GLU A 64 0.88 -20.95 -12.73
N ARG A 65 1.43 -20.33 -11.69
CA ARG A 65 0.71 -19.32 -10.91
C ARG A 65 0.45 -18.08 -11.75
N VAL A 66 1.43 -17.60 -12.50
CA VAL A 66 1.25 -16.47 -13.43
C VAL A 66 0.15 -16.78 -14.45
N VAL A 67 0.17 -17.99 -15.04
CA VAL A 67 -0.87 -18.42 -15.99
C VAL A 67 -2.26 -18.42 -15.36
N VAL A 68 -2.40 -18.92 -14.14
CA VAL A 68 -3.69 -18.93 -13.41
C VAL A 68 -4.21 -17.51 -13.18
N GLU A 69 -3.35 -16.58 -12.74
CA GLU A 69 -3.76 -15.19 -12.49
C GLU A 69 -4.16 -14.46 -13.78
N ILE A 70 -3.47 -14.71 -14.90
CA ILE A 70 -3.84 -14.17 -16.22
C ILE A 70 -5.21 -14.71 -16.64
N LYS A 71 -5.41 -16.03 -16.59
CA LYS A 71 -6.67 -16.69 -16.98
C LYS A 71 -7.86 -16.31 -16.10
N ASN A 72 -7.61 -15.97 -14.83
CA ASN A 72 -8.61 -15.47 -13.89
C ASN A 72 -8.84 -13.95 -13.98
N CYS A 73 -8.26 -13.29 -14.98
CA CYS A 73 -8.35 -11.85 -15.21
C CYS A 73 -7.91 -11.02 -13.99
N GLN A 74 -6.93 -11.48 -13.21
CA GLN A 74 -6.41 -10.75 -12.05
C GLN A 74 -5.23 -9.83 -12.40
N VAL A 75 -4.72 -9.91 -13.63
CA VAL A 75 -3.59 -9.13 -14.12
C VAL A 75 -4.05 -7.83 -14.79
N THR A 76 -3.33 -6.75 -14.54
CA THR A 76 -3.51 -5.43 -15.19
C THR A 76 -2.43 -5.15 -16.23
N GLY A 77 -1.27 -5.80 -16.13
CA GLY A 77 -0.23 -5.73 -17.15
C GLY A 77 0.87 -6.76 -16.97
N ALA A 78 1.66 -6.94 -18.02
CA ALA A 78 2.76 -7.88 -18.10
C ALA A 78 3.97 -7.26 -18.78
N LEU A 79 5.16 -7.57 -18.27
CA LEU A 79 6.45 -7.22 -18.83
C LEU A 79 7.24 -8.51 -19.07
N GLN A 80 7.80 -8.67 -20.26
CA GLN A 80 8.69 -9.78 -20.61
C GLN A 80 10.11 -9.24 -20.85
N THR A 81 11.13 -9.94 -20.36
CA THR A 81 12.53 -9.63 -20.66
C THR A 81 13.13 -10.66 -21.62
N ARG A 82 14.24 -10.32 -22.29
CA ARG A 82 15.00 -11.27 -23.15
C ARG A 82 15.50 -12.52 -22.43
N ARG A 83 15.42 -12.57 -21.10
CA ARG A 83 15.85 -13.72 -20.28
C ARG A 83 14.69 -14.67 -19.94
N ARG A 84 13.53 -14.53 -20.60
CA ARG A 84 12.29 -15.24 -20.26
C ARG A 84 11.74 -14.87 -18.88
N GLU A 85 12.21 -13.76 -18.29
CA GLU A 85 11.61 -13.28 -17.04
C GLU A 85 10.32 -12.55 -17.39
N VAL A 86 9.24 -12.96 -16.75
CA VAL A 86 7.93 -12.37 -16.89
C VAL A 86 7.54 -11.76 -15.56
N ILE A 87 7.21 -10.47 -15.58
CA ILE A 87 6.70 -9.75 -14.43
C ILE A 87 5.27 -9.32 -14.72
N VAL A 88 4.31 -9.90 -14.02
CA VAL A 88 2.90 -9.49 -14.10
C VAL A 88 2.52 -8.59 -12.93
N THR A 89 1.70 -7.59 -13.19
CA THR A 89 1.12 -6.71 -12.17
C THR A 89 -0.32 -7.13 -11.93
N LEU A 90 -0.66 -7.44 -10.68
CA LEU A 90 -2.01 -7.82 -10.28
C LEU A 90 -2.88 -6.59 -9.99
N LYS A 91 -4.20 -6.77 -10.02
CA LYS A 91 -5.20 -5.75 -9.68
C LYS A 91 -5.07 -5.23 -8.24
N ASP A 92 -4.55 -6.05 -7.33
CA ASP A 92 -4.28 -5.68 -5.94
C ASP A 92 -2.97 -4.90 -5.74
N GLY A 93 -2.20 -4.67 -6.82
CA GLY A 93 -0.95 -3.92 -6.82
C GLY A 93 0.30 -4.76 -6.55
N ARG A 94 0.18 -6.07 -6.27
CA ARG A 94 1.33 -6.97 -6.17
C ARG A 94 1.92 -7.27 -7.55
N ARG A 95 3.19 -7.70 -7.57
CA ARG A 95 3.88 -8.15 -8.78
C ARG A 95 4.34 -9.58 -8.61
N LEU A 96 4.03 -10.44 -9.58
CA LEU A 96 4.57 -11.79 -9.64
C LEU A 96 5.66 -11.83 -10.69
N MET A 97 6.79 -12.44 -10.34
CA MET A 97 7.86 -12.76 -11.27
C MET A 97 7.88 -14.27 -11.51
N ALA A 98 8.02 -14.70 -12.76
CA ALA A 98 8.27 -16.09 -13.10
C ALA A 98 9.20 -16.18 -14.31
N ILE A 99 9.73 -17.37 -14.56
CA ILE A 99 10.43 -17.68 -15.81
C ILE A 99 9.46 -18.41 -16.72
N GLU A 100 9.22 -17.89 -17.92
CA GLU A 100 8.41 -18.59 -18.93
C GLU A 100 9.19 -19.78 -19.53
N PRO A 101 8.50 -20.87 -19.91
CA PRO A 101 9.15 -22.04 -20.49
C PRO A 101 9.70 -21.70 -21.87
N ASP A 102 8.91 -21.08 -22.73
CA ASP A 102 9.32 -20.62 -24.06
C ASP A 102 9.15 -19.11 -24.20
N ILE A 103 10.01 -18.49 -25.03
CA ILE A 103 9.92 -17.06 -25.31
C ILE A 103 8.57 -16.76 -25.97
N ASP A 104 7.93 -15.70 -25.50
CA ASP A 104 6.65 -15.15 -25.96
C ASP A 104 5.40 -15.92 -25.49
N ASP A 105 5.56 -16.97 -24.68
CA ASP A 105 4.43 -17.71 -24.09
C ASP A 105 3.47 -16.79 -23.33
N VAL A 106 3.98 -15.80 -22.59
CA VAL A 106 3.13 -14.83 -21.89
C VAL A 106 2.24 -14.04 -22.85
N MET A 107 2.77 -13.69 -24.03
CA MET A 107 2.06 -12.91 -25.03
C MET A 107 0.93 -13.72 -25.66
N ASP A 108 1.20 -14.99 -25.97
CA ASP A 108 0.22 -15.92 -26.49
C ASP A 108 -0.94 -16.15 -25.51
N ILE A 109 -0.61 -16.32 -24.22
CA ILE A 109 -1.63 -16.50 -23.18
C ILE A 109 -2.48 -15.23 -23.05
N ILE A 110 -1.87 -14.05 -22.99
CA ILE A 110 -2.60 -12.77 -22.91
C ILE A 110 -3.50 -12.58 -24.14
N GLY A 111 -3.00 -12.87 -25.33
CA GLY A 111 -3.77 -12.81 -26.57
C GLY A 111 -4.98 -13.76 -26.56
N SER A 112 -4.81 -14.96 -25.98
CA SER A 112 -5.90 -15.95 -25.88
C SER A 112 -7.04 -15.51 -24.95
N VAL A 113 -6.72 -14.75 -23.88
CA VAL A 113 -7.70 -14.30 -22.88
C VAL A 113 -8.21 -12.88 -23.11
N HIS A 114 -7.65 -12.14 -24.07
CA HIS A 114 -7.98 -10.74 -24.33
C HIS A 114 -9.50 -10.49 -24.48
N ARG A 115 -10.20 -11.35 -25.23
CA ARG A 115 -11.67 -11.24 -25.39
C ARG A 115 -12.44 -11.46 -24.09
N GLN A 116 -11.90 -12.24 -23.15
CA GLN A 116 -12.52 -12.57 -21.87
C GLN A 116 -12.20 -11.54 -20.79
N CYS A 117 -10.94 -11.09 -20.72
CA CYS A 117 -10.43 -10.28 -19.61
C CYS A 117 -10.29 -8.78 -19.95
N GLY A 118 -10.38 -8.41 -21.22
CA GLY A 118 -10.20 -7.03 -21.70
C GLY A 118 -8.74 -6.70 -22.02
N ASP A 119 -8.45 -5.40 -22.03
CA ASP A 119 -7.13 -4.88 -22.39
C ASP A 119 -6.11 -5.10 -21.26
N PHE A 120 -4.88 -5.44 -21.67
CA PHE A 120 -3.72 -5.58 -20.78
C PHE A 120 -2.65 -4.57 -21.19
N SER A 121 -1.98 -3.95 -20.22
CA SER A 121 -0.75 -3.21 -20.51
C SER A 121 0.37 -4.23 -20.73
N VAL A 122 0.94 -4.27 -21.93
CA VAL A 122 1.97 -5.24 -22.30
C VAL A 122 3.23 -4.50 -22.75
N GLY A 123 4.39 -4.97 -22.28
CA GLY A 123 5.69 -4.45 -22.71
C GLY A 123 6.76 -5.54 -22.79
N SER A 124 7.82 -5.25 -23.53
CA SER A 124 9.02 -6.09 -23.62
C SER A 124 10.30 -5.24 -23.54
N GLU A 125 11.40 -5.85 -23.06
CA GLU A 125 12.75 -5.25 -22.93
C GLU A 125 13.78 -5.95 -23.84
#